data_AF-A9L6A0-F1
#
_entry.id   AF-A9L6A0-F1
#
_cell.length_a   1.000
_cell.length_b   1.000
_cell.length_c   1.000
_cell.angle_alpha   90.00
_cell.angle_beta   90.00
_cell.angle_gamma   90.00
#
_symmetry.space_group_name_H-M   'P 1'
#
loop_
_entity.id
_entity.type
_entity.pdbx_description
1 polymer ?
#
loop_
_entity_poly.entity_id
_entity_poly.type
_entity_poly.pdbx_seq_one_letter_code
_entity_poly.pdbx_strand_id
1 'polypeptide(L)'
;MNIIKTGALLLCLLSPLAQAETTLFGLTLGKSTLQEVEQSYTLQDKNTASGQSDRRNYYVVDGKQFNEPQLKDAALYFDDAQTLGTILFTFPSSLEKYKALEEQLSRQYPRIKMAPFVSEPLRLDKAEFQNDTTHIRLEYNVYSTFLSFTDLKYRAANQKRLAEKKALEGNKPKKEP
;
A
#
# COMPACT_ATOMS: atom_id res chain seq x y z
N MET A 1 -53.63 -34.88 -11.31
CA MET A 1 -54.30 -33.59 -11.58
C MET A 1 -53.52 -32.51 -10.85
N ASN A 2 -52.92 -31.59 -11.59
CA ASN A 2 -51.99 -30.56 -11.10
C ASN A 2 -52.74 -29.43 -10.38
N ILE A 3 -52.19 -28.93 -9.29
CA ILE A 3 -52.39 -27.53 -8.86
C ILE A 3 -50.99 -26.91 -8.73
N ILE A 4 -50.77 -25.88 -9.53
CA ILE A 4 -49.58 -25.02 -9.55
C ILE A 4 -49.97 -23.69 -8.88
N LYS A 5 -48.96 -23.01 -8.32
CA LYS A 5 -48.87 -21.57 -7.99
C LYS A 5 -49.41 -21.26 -6.58
N THR A 6 -48.75 -20.47 -5.72
CA THR A 6 -47.86 -19.31 -5.90
C THR A 6 -47.28 -19.06 -4.50
N GLY A 7 -45.97 -18.94 -4.26
CA GLY A 7 -45.23 -17.69 -4.41
C GLY A 7 -45.08 -16.95 -3.07
N ALA A 8 -43.84 -16.52 -2.77
CA ALA A 8 -43.40 -15.54 -1.75
C ALA A 8 -43.03 -16.06 -0.35
N LEU A 9 -41.71 -16.22 -0.12
CA LEU A 9 -41.00 -15.27 0.73
C LEU A 9 -39.53 -15.18 0.29
N LEU A 10 -39.30 -14.26 -0.65
CA LEU A 10 -38.01 -13.62 -0.85
C LEU A 10 -37.83 -12.66 0.34
N LEU A 11 -36.80 -12.83 1.16
CA LEU A 11 -36.10 -11.77 1.92
C LEU A 11 -35.13 -12.42 2.91
N CYS A 12 -33.95 -11.82 3.05
CA CYS A 12 -32.75 -12.31 3.75
C CYS A 12 -32.00 -13.32 2.87
N LEU A 13 -31.03 -12.94 2.05
CA LEU A 13 -29.81 -12.28 2.48
C LEU A 13 -29.21 -11.53 1.27
N LEU A 14 -29.70 -10.31 1.02
CA LEU A 14 -28.80 -9.27 0.51
C LEU A 14 -27.89 -8.91 1.69
N SER A 15 -26.99 -9.83 2.05
CA SER A 15 -25.80 -9.44 2.79
C SER A 15 -25.15 -8.38 1.91
N PRO A 16 -24.96 -7.14 2.39
CA PRO A 16 -24.09 -6.24 1.67
C PRO A 16 -22.80 -7.02 1.45
N LEU A 17 -22.27 -6.96 0.22
CA LEU A 17 -20.89 -7.33 -0.04
C LEU A 17 -20.08 -6.69 1.09
N ALA A 18 -19.71 -7.49 2.10
CA ALA A 18 -18.56 -7.20 2.89
C ALA A 18 -17.49 -7.11 1.82
N GLN A 19 -17.12 -5.88 1.44
CA GLN A 19 -15.95 -5.63 0.62
C GLN A 19 -14.87 -6.38 1.38
N ALA A 20 -14.48 -7.55 0.88
CA ALA A 20 -13.51 -8.39 1.54
C ALA A 20 -12.32 -7.47 1.75
N GLU A 21 -12.04 -7.17 3.01
CA GLU A 21 -10.97 -6.27 3.37
C GLU A 21 -9.74 -6.74 2.63
N THR A 22 -9.05 -5.82 1.97
CA THR A 22 -7.95 -6.20 1.09
C THR A 22 -6.85 -6.82 1.95
N THR A 23 -6.88 -8.14 2.04
CA THR A 23 -5.88 -8.93 2.73
C THR A 23 -4.71 -9.14 1.76
N LEU A 24 -3.58 -8.52 2.06
CA LEU A 24 -2.34 -8.65 1.31
C LEU A 24 -1.45 -9.63 2.07
N PHE A 25 -1.33 -10.85 1.57
CA PHE A 25 -0.55 -11.91 2.22
C PHE A 25 -0.98 -12.16 3.68
N GLY A 26 -2.28 -12.31 3.94
CA GLY A 26 -2.78 -12.50 5.30
C GLY A 26 -2.83 -11.23 6.17
N LEU A 27 -2.33 -10.10 5.68
CA LEU A 27 -2.31 -8.83 6.42
C LEU A 27 -3.37 -7.86 5.92
N THR A 28 -4.02 -7.14 6.83
CA THR A 28 -5.05 -6.16 6.51
C THR A 28 -4.61 -4.77 6.92
N LEU A 29 -4.54 -3.86 5.95
CA LEU A 29 -4.19 -2.47 6.19
C LEU A 29 -5.20 -1.78 7.10
N GLY A 30 -4.70 -0.92 8.00
CA GLY A 30 -5.48 -0.20 9.00
C GLY A 30 -6.03 -1.08 10.14
N LYS A 31 -5.68 -2.38 10.16
CA LYS A 31 -6.23 -3.34 11.13
C LYS A 31 -5.20 -4.27 11.75
N SER A 32 -4.35 -4.91 10.94
CA SER A 32 -3.36 -5.85 11.44
C SER A 32 -2.40 -5.15 12.40
N THR A 33 -2.26 -5.72 13.59
CA THR A 33 -1.35 -5.23 14.63
C THR A 33 0.06 -5.79 14.44
N LEU A 34 1.06 -5.14 15.03
CA LEU A 34 2.43 -5.68 15.06
C LEU A 34 2.46 -7.10 15.63
N GLN A 35 1.71 -7.35 16.71
CA GLN A 35 1.64 -8.67 17.35
C GLN A 35 1.09 -9.75 16.41
N GLU A 36 0.04 -9.46 15.64
CA GLU A 36 -0.51 -10.40 14.66
C GLU A 36 0.46 -10.66 13.50
N VAL A 37 1.22 -9.63 13.09
CA VAL A 37 2.24 -9.75 12.06
C VAL A 37 3.38 -10.64 12.54
N GLU A 38 3.86 -10.48 13.78
CA GLU A 38 4.92 -11.29 14.39
C GLU A 38 4.54 -12.77 14.53
N GLN A 39 3.24 -13.09 14.60
CA GLN A 39 2.76 -14.47 14.58
C GLN A 39 2.87 -15.11 13.19
N SER A 40 2.86 -14.30 12.13
CA SER A 40 2.84 -14.76 10.74
C SER A 40 4.22 -14.67 10.06
N TYR A 41 5.06 -13.75 10.52
CA TYR A 41 6.32 -13.39 9.87
C TYR A 41 7.45 -13.22 10.89
N THR A 42 8.64 -13.69 10.50
CA THR A 42 9.87 -13.32 11.18
C THR A 42 10.28 -11.91 10.73
N LEU A 43 10.19 -10.96 11.65
CA LEU A 43 10.53 -9.56 11.43
C LEU A 43 12.03 -9.32 11.64
N GLN A 44 12.67 -8.65 10.69
CA GLN A 44 14.01 -8.10 10.84
C GLN A 44 13.87 -6.62 11.19
N ASP A 45 14.27 -6.26 12.40
CA ASP A 45 14.23 -4.87 12.85
C ASP A 45 15.26 -4.05 12.05
N LYS A 46 14.78 -3.00 11.38
CA LYS A 46 15.61 -1.95 10.79
C LYS A 46 15.27 -0.61 11.42
N ASN A 47 15.31 -0.51 12.73
CA ASN A 47 15.43 0.78 13.37
C ASN A 47 16.86 1.31 13.17
N THR A 48 17.11 2.03 12.07
CA THR A 48 18.41 2.70 11.87
C THR A 48 18.26 4.14 11.35
N ALA A 49 18.65 5.03 12.25
CA ALA A 49 19.29 6.33 12.02
C ALA A 49 18.42 7.55 11.61
N SER A 50 18.16 8.36 12.64
CA SER A 50 18.36 9.83 12.64
C SER A 50 18.77 10.46 11.31
N GLY A 51 17.81 10.94 10.53
CA GLY A 51 18.10 11.74 9.34
C GLY A 51 16.96 11.81 8.33
N GLN A 52 16.14 10.77 8.24
CA GLN A 52 14.92 10.81 7.44
C GLN A 52 13.75 11.26 8.31
N SER A 53 13.02 12.28 7.84
CA SER A 53 11.98 12.96 8.63
C SER A 53 10.69 12.16 8.82
N ASP A 54 10.74 10.83 8.76
CA ASP A 54 9.59 9.95 8.90
C ASP A 54 9.91 8.91 9.98
N ARG A 55 9.57 9.25 11.24
CA ARG A 55 9.75 8.43 12.44
C ARG A 55 8.81 7.22 12.48
N ARG A 56 8.51 6.61 11.34
CA ARG A 56 7.64 5.44 11.30
C ARG A 56 8.49 4.23 11.62
N ASN A 57 8.16 3.56 12.71
CA ASN A 57 8.71 2.23 13.01
C ASN A 57 8.32 1.33 11.84
N TYR A 58 9.33 0.78 11.16
CA TYR A 58 9.09 -0.19 10.11
C TYR A 58 9.94 -1.43 10.36
N TYR A 59 9.37 -2.56 9.97
CA TYR A 59 10.01 -3.86 10.03
C TYR A 59 10.19 -4.38 8.62
N VAL A 60 11.27 -5.11 8.38
CA VAL A 60 11.51 -5.75 7.09
C VAL A 60 11.24 -7.24 7.21
N VAL A 61 10.50 -7.78 6.27
CA VAL A 61 10.25 -9.21 6.12
C VAL A 61 10.97 -9.68 4.87
N ASP A 62 11.83 -10.70 5.01
CA ASP A 62 12.49 -11.33 3.86
C ASP A 62 11.45 -11.85 2.87
N GLY A 63 11.66 -11.58 1.58
CA GLY A 63 10.74 -11.91 0.50
C GLY A 63 10.41 -13.40 0.41
N LYS A 64 11.30 -14.30 0.87
CA LYS A 64 11.09 -15.75 0.89
C LYS A 64 9.98 -16.20 1.84
N GLN A 65 9.60 -15.35 2.80
CA GLN A 65 8.47 -15.63 3.70
C GLN A 65 7.13 -15.34 3.02
N PHE A 66 7.15 -14.71 1.86
CA PHE A 66 5.98 -14.56 1.01
C PHE A 66 6.01 -15.62 -0.09
N ASN A 67 4.86 -16.17 -0.43
CA ASN A 67 4.71 -17.05 -1.59
C ASN A 67 4.68 -16.25 -2.91
N GLU A 68 5.60 -15.31 -3.07
CA GLU A 68 5.70 -14.41 -4.20
C GLU A 68 7.09 -14.50 -4.85
N PRO A 69 7.20 -15.12 -6.03
CA PRO A 69 8.47 -15.27 -6.72
C PRO A 69 9.16 -13.93 -6.95
N GLN A 70 10.48 -13.93 -6.74
CA GLN A 70 11.36 -12.77 -6.94
C GLN A 70 11.10 -11.60 -5.98
N LEU A 71 10.19 -11.69 -5.01
CA LEU A 71 10.13 -10.69 -3.95
C LEU A 71 11.45 -10.70 -3.18
N LYS A 72 12.11 -9.54 -3.05
CA LYS A 72 13.33 -9.40 -2.24
C LYS A 72 12.97 -9.25 -0.77
N ASP A 73 12.06 -8.33 -0.49
CA ASP A 73 11.66 -7.96 0.86
C ASP A 73 10.32 -7.19 0.83
N ALA A 74 9.69 -7.13 1.99
CA ALA A 74 8.59 -6.21 2.27
C ALA A 74 8.92 -5.36 3.50
N ALA A 75 8.77 -4.05 3.40
CA ALA A 75 8.80 -3.14 4.54
C ALA A 75 7.37 -2.87 5.03
N LEU A 76 7.13 -3.12 6.32
CA LEU A 76 5.85 -2.98 7.00
C LEU A 76 5.91 -1.77 7.92
N TYR A 77 5.08 -0.76 7.69
CA TYR A 77 5.06 0.49 8.47
C TYR A 77 3.84 0.52 9.38
N PHE A 78 4.09 0.81 10.66
CA PHE A 78 3.07 0.87 11.69
C PHE A 78 2.89 2.30 12.21
N ASP A 79 1.70 2.63 12.72
CA ASP A 79 1.51 3.85 13.51
C ASP A 79 1.94 3.67 14.97
N ASP A 80 1.75 4.74 15.75
CA ASP A 80 2.03 4.77 17.19
C ASP A 80 1.17 3.77 17.99
N ALA A 81 0.02 3.36 17.45
CA ALA A 81 -0.83 2.31 18.02
C ALA A 81 -0.43 0.91 17.53
N GLN A 82 0.73 0.78 16.87
CA GLN A 82 1.26 -0.47 16.31
C GLN A 82 0.31 -1.14 15.30
N THR A 83 -0.50 -0.35 14.61
CA THR A 83 -1.40 -0.82 13.55
C THR A 83 -0.75 -0.62 12.18
N LEU A 84 -0.82 -1.63 11.32
CA LEU A 84 -0.19 -1.67 10.01
C LEU A 84 -0.88 -0.69 9.04
N GLY A 85 -0.15 0.32 8.59
CA GLY A 85 -0.69 1.35 7.69
C GLY A 85 -0.15 1.32 6.27
N THR A 86 1.03 0.74 6.07
CA THR A 86 1.64 0.66 4.75
C THR A 86 2.47 -0.60 4.61
N ILE A 87 2.36 -1.24 3.44
CA ILE A 87 3.28 -2.29 3.01
C ILE A 87 3.99 -1.80 1.75
N LEU A 88 5.31 -1.95 1.71
CA LEU A 88 6.14 -1.70 0.53
C LEU A 88 6.86 -2.99 0.14
N PHE A 89 6.50 -3.55 -1.01
CA PHE A 89 7.17 -4.69 -1.62
C PHE A 89 8.28 -4.23 -2.55
N THR A 90 9.46 -4.84 -2.40
CA THR A 90 10.63 -4.58 -3.24
C THR A 90 10.94 -5.78 -4.12
N PHE A 91 10.94 -5.58 -5.42
CA PHE A 91 11.35 -6.59 -6.42
C PHE A 91 12.67 -6.16 -7.11
N PRO A 92 13.39 -7.08 -7.75
CA PRO A 92 14.43 -6.74 -8.71
C PRO A 92 13.89 -5.83 -9.81
N SER A 93 14.79 -5.05 -10.43
CA SER A 93 14.46 -4.26 -11.61
C SER A 93 13.98 -5.20 -12.71
N SER A 94 12.67 -5.14 -13.01
CA SER A 94 12.06 -5.94 -14.07
C SER A 94 10.84 -5.20 -14.60
N LEU A 95 10.96 -4.76 -15.86
CA LEU A 95 9.85 -4.14 -16.57
C LEU A 95 8.72 -5.13 -16.79
N GLU A 96 9.04 -6.41 -17.04
CA GLU A 96 8.05 -7.48 -17.19
C GLU A 96 7.25 -7.64 -15.89
N LYS A 97 7.92 -7.69 -14.73
CA LYS A 97 7.26 -7.74 -13.43
C LYS A 97 6.38 -6.51 -13.19
N TYR A 98 6.88 -5.33 -13.53
CA TYR A 98 6.08 -4.10 -13.45
C TYR A 98 4.81 -4.18 -14.30
N LYS A 99 4.91 -4.61 -15.57
CA LYS A 99 3.75 -4.72 -16.45
C LYS A 99 2.74 -5.78 -15.99
N ALA A 100 3.23 -6.93 -15.51
CA ALA A 100 2.37 -7.96 -14.92
C ALA A 100 1.60 -7.44 -13.69
N LEU A 101 2.28 -6.72 -12.78
CA LEU A 101 1.64 -6.10 -11.62
C LEU A 101 0.66 -4.99 -12.04
N GLU A 102 1.03 -4.12 -12.99
CA GLU A 102 0.17 -3.06 -13.51
C GLU A 102 -1.14 -3.65 -14.08
N GLU A 103 -1.03 -4.72 -14.87
CA GLU A 103 -2.18 -5.42 -15.42
C GLU A 103 -3.07 -6.01 -14.32
N GLN A 104 -2.49 -6.75 -13.37
CA GLN A 104 -3.23 -7.34 -12.25
C GLN A 104 -3.95 -6.28 -11.41
N LEU A 105 -3.30 -5.15 -11.11
CA LEU A 105 -3.87 -4.06 -10.35
C LEU A 105 -4.99 -3.36 -11.12
N SER A 106 -4.83 -3.16 -12.44
CA SER A 106 -5.84 -2.49 -13.26
C SER A 106 -7.19 -3.23 -13.34
N ARG A 107 -7.17 -4.55 -13.10
CA ARG A 107 -8.38 -5.38 -13.04
C ARG A 107 -9.11 -5.27 -11.70
N GLN A 108 -8.41 -4.88 -10.63
CA GLN A 108 -8.91 -4.91 -9.25
C GLN A 108 -9.18 -3.52 -8.69
N TYR A 109 -8.45 -2.50 -9.14
CA TYR A 109 -8.47 -1.17 -8.55
C TYR A 109 -8.68 -0.10 -9.63
N PRO A 110 -9.53 0.90 -9.37
CA PRO A 110 -9.64 2.07 -10.23
C PRO A 110 -8.28 2.77 -10.37
N ARG A 111 -7.85 2.98 -11.63
CA ARG A 111 -6.62 3.72 -11.93
C ARG A 111 -6.83 5.21 -11.67
N ILE A 112 -5.90 5.84 -10.96
CA ILE A 112 -5.88 7.30 -10.82
C ILE A 112 -5.33 7.88 -12.11
N LYS A 113 -6.05 8.83 -12.71
CA LYS A 113 -5.54 9.57 -13.87
C LYS A 113 -4.30 10.36 -13.44
N MET A 114 -3.17 10.02 -14.04
CA MET A 114 -1.89 10.71 -13.84
C MET A 114 -1.35 11.16 -15.20
N ALA A 115 -0.64 12.29 -15.22
CA ALA A 115 0.16 12.64 -16.38
C ALA A 115 1.23 11.55 -16.59
N PRO A 116 1.49 11.10 -17.84
CA PRO A 116 2.59 10.19 -18.12
C PRO A 116 3.89 10.80 -17.58
N PHE A 117 4.57 10.08 -16.70
CA PHE A 117 5.89 10.47 -16.22
C PHE A 117 6.88 9.49 -16.82
N VAL A 118 7.70 9.96 -17.75
CA VAL A 118 8.87 9.24 -18.28
C VAL A 118 10.02 10.24 -18.23
N SER A 119 10.99 10.00 -17.37
CA SER A 119 12.24 10.78 -17.35
C SER A 119 13.33 9.98 -18.05
N GLU A 120 13.89 10.48 -19.16
CA GLU A 120 15.13 9.93 -19.73
C GLU A 120 16.34 10.67 -19.13
N PRO A 121 17.50 10.03 -18.90
CA PRO A 121 17.92 8.67 -19.31
C PRO A 121 17.55 7.56 -18.30
N LEU A 122 16.90 7.91 -17.19
CA LEU A 122 16.52 6.97 -16.13
C LEU A 122 15.05 6.60 -16.25
N ARG A 123 14.75 5.61 -17.10
CA ARG A 123 13.38 5.11 -17.30
C ARG A 123 12.70 4.91 -15.95
N LEU A 124 11.71 5.76 -15.68
CA LEU A 124 10.82 5.69 -14.54
C LEU A 124 9.41 5.45 -15.07
N ASP A 125 8.84 4.29 -14.78
CA ASP A 125 7.42 4.02 -15.05
C ASP A 125 6.66 4.07 -13.72
N LYS A 126 5.48 4.69 -13.74
CA LYS A 126 4.64 4.85 -12.56
C LYS A 126 3.16 4.63 -12.88
N ALA A 127 2.49 3.90 -12.01
CA ALA A 127 1.04 3.77 -11.98
C ALA A 127 0.53 3.95 -10.56
N GLU A 128 -0.61 4.63 -10.41
CA GLU A 128 -1.33 4.72 -9.15
C GLU A 128 -2.77 4.24 -9.32
N PHE A 129 -3.25 3.55 -8.29
CA PHE A 129 -4.61 3.04 -8.20
C PHE A 129 -5.17 3.39 -6.81
N GLN A 130 -6.48 3.45 -6.69
CA GLN A 130 -7.13 3.72 -5.41
C GLN A 130 -8.56 3.18 -5.39
N ASN A 131 -8.93 2.55 -4.27
CA ASN A 131 -10.32 2.26 -3.92
C ASN A 131 -10.74 3.09 -2.69
N ASP A 132 -11.82 2.72 -2.03
CA ASP A 132 -12.40 3.48 -0.91
C ASP A 132 -11.51 3.51 0.35
N THR A 133 -10.54 2.60 0.48
CA THR A 133 -9.73 2.44 1.70
C THR A 133 -8.23 2.43 1.45
N THR A 134 -7.79 2.10 0.25
CA THR A 134 -6.38 1.82 -0.07
C THR A 134 -5.92 2.64 -1.26
N HIS A 135 -4.77 3.29 -1.10
CA HIS A 135 -3.97 3.82 -2.20
C HIS A 135 -2.87 2.84 -2.57
N ILE A 136 -2.66 2.65 -3.87
CA ILE A 136 -1.65 1.74 -4.41
C ILE A 136 -0.75 2.53 -5.35
N ARG A 137 0.57 2.38 -5.16
CA ARG A 137 1.58 2.98 -6.03
C ARG A 137 2.53 1.89 -6.50
N LEU A 138 2.61 1.74 -7.82
CA LEU A 138 3.51 0.85 -8.51
C LEU A 138 4.53 1.68 -9.28
N GLU A 139 5.82 1.41 -9.05
CA GLU A 139 6.92 2.12 -9.70
C GLU A 139 7.94 1.14 -10.24
N TYR A 140 8.53 1.48 -11.36
CA TYR A 140 9.68 0.79 -11.92
C TYR A 140 10.77 1.80 -12.25
N ASN A 141 11.99 1.49 -11.82
CA ASN A 141 13.18 2.20 -12.25
C ASN A 141 14.32 1.21 -12.51
N VAL A 142 15.47 1.73 -12.95
CA VAL A 142 16.66 0.92 -13.26
C VAL A 142 17.14 0.04 -12.09
N TYR A 143 16.85 0.42 -10.83
CA TYR A 143 17.32 -0.29 -9.64
C TYR A 143 16.33 -1.35 -9.15
N SER A 144 15.02 -1.06 -9.19
CA SER A 144 13.99 -1.91 -8.60
C SER A 144 12.60 -1.63 -9.15
N THR A 145 11.72 -2.62 -8.97
CA THR A 145 10.26 -2.45 -9.05
C THR A 145 9.71 -2.38 -7.63
N PHE A 146 8.94 -1.33 -7.34
CA PHE A 146 8.34 -1.07 -6.02
C PHE A 146 6.83 -1.12 -6.12
N LEU A 147 6.20 -1.87 -5.21
CA LEU A 147 4.74 -1.91 -5.08
C LEU A 147 4.37 -1.57 -3.65
N SER A 148 3.63 -0.48 -3.45
CA SER A 148 3.18 -0.06 -2.14
C SER A 148 1.67 -0.01 -2.05
N PHE A 149 1.14 -0.45 -0.91
CA PHE A 149 -0.26 -0.34 -0.53
C PHE A 149 -0.31 0.47 0.76
N THR A 150 -1.12 1.52 0.78
CA THR A 150 -1.22 2.47 1.90
C THR A 150 -2.68 2.68 2.25
N ASP A 151 -3.04 2.49 3.52
CA ASP A 151 -4.35 2.86 4.01
C ASP A 151 -4.58 4.38 3.87
N LEU A 152 -5.76 4.79 3.39
CA LEU A 152 -6.05 6.19 3.09
C LEU A 152 -6.03 7.10 4.33
N LYS A 153 -6.38 6.60 5.52
CA LYS A 153 -6.23 7.36 6.78
C LYS A 153 -4.76 7.67 7.05
N TYR A 154 -3.87 6.71 6.81
CA TYR A 154 -2.43 6.90 6.99
C TYR A 154 -1.86 7.84 5.94
N ARG A 155 -2.31 7.73 4.68
CA ARG A 155 -1.92 8.66 3.62
C ARG A 155 -2.33 10.09 3.98
N ALA A 156 -3.56 10.30 4.44
CA ALA A 156 -4.06 11.61 4.86
C ALA A 156 -3.26 12.18 6.03
N ALA A 157 -2.97 11.37 7.05
CA ALA A 157 -2.13 11.78 8.19
C ALA A 157 -0.72 12.21 7.74
N ASN A 158 -0.09 11.44 6.85
CA ASN A 158 1.23 11.78 6.29
C ASN A 158 1.20 13.08 5.47
N GLN A 159 0.17 13.29 4.64
CA GLN A 159 0.00 14.52 3.86
C GLN A 159 -0.18 15.74 4.76
N LYS A 160 -1.00 15.62 5.82
CA LYS A 160 -1.19 16.68 6.81
C LYS A 160 0.15 17.05 7.48
N ARG A 161 0.90 16.05 7.95
CA ARG A 161 2.21 16.24 8.58
C ARG A 161 3.21 16.93 7.65
N LEU A 162 3.23 16.54 6.37
CA LEU A 162 4.08 17.17 5.35
C LEU A 162 3.67 18.62 5.08
N ALA A 163 2.37 18.92 5.04
CA ALA A 163 1.87 20.28 4.86
C ALA A 163 2.25 21.18 6.05
N GLU A 164 2.07 20.68 7.29
CA GLU A 164 2.47 21.38 8.52
C GLU A 164 3.98 21.66 8.54
N LYS A 165 4.81 20.68 8.17
CA LYS A 165 6.26 20.86 8.06
C LYS A 165 6.63 21.94 7.05
N LYS A 166 6.01 21.94 5.86
CA LYS A 166 6.23 22.98 4.84
C LYS A 166 5.81 24.37 5.33
N ALA A 167 4.70 24.48 6.03
CA ALA A 167 4.24 25.74 6.60
C ALA A 167 5.23 26.27 7.67
N LEU A 168 5.76 25.40 8.52
CA LEU A 168 6.79 25.73 9.51
C LEU A 168 8.10 26.18 8.86
N GLU A 169 8.52 25.55 7.77
CA GLU A 169 9.74 25.93 7.02
C GLU A 169 9.56 27.26 6.28
N GLY A 170 8.38 27.52 5.70
CA GLY A 170 8.07 28.79 5.04
C GLY A 170 7.97 29.99 5.98
N ASN A 171 7.66 29.75 7.26
CA ASN A 171 7.59 30.79 8.30
C ASN A 171 8.94 31.09 8.99
N LYS A 172 10.03 30.41 8.62
CA LYS A 172 11.35 30.77 9.13
C LYS A 172 11.84 32.02 8.39
N PRO A 173 12.20 33.11 9.10
CA PRO A 173 12.73 34.30 8.46
C PRO A 173 13.99 33.92 7.67
N LYS A 174 14.05 34.34 6.39
CA LYS A 174 15.27 34.21 5.60
C LYS A 174 16.37 34.94 6.36
N LYS A 175 17.44 34.24 6.74
CA LYS A 175 18.67 34.92 7.15
C LYS A 175 19.14 35.71 5.94
N GLU A 176 19.11 37.04 6.02
CA GLU A 176 19.72 37.89 5.01
C GLU A 176 21.22 37.56 4.90
N PRO A 177 21.78 37.60 3.68
CA PRO A 177 23.18 37.30 3.41
C PRO A 177 24.14 38.30 4.07
#